data_AF-A0A969NCX4-F1
#
_entry.id   AF-A0A969NCX4-F1
#
_cell.length_a   1.000
_cell.length_b   1.000
_cell.length_c   1.000
_cell.angle_alpha   90.00
_cell.angle_beta   90.00
_cell.angle_gamma   90.00
#
_symmetry.space_group_name_H-M   'P 1'
#
loop_
_entity.id
_entity.type
_entity.pdbx_description
1 polymer ?
#
loop_
_entity_poly.entity_id
_entity_poly.type
_entity_poly.pdbx_seq_one_letter_code
_entity_poly.pdbx_strand_id
1 'polypeptide(L)'
;MAGQLSVKIVNDDFNTNLMRWDEKDNDLSEMKLAGGKYLISCKKESTAITSTIEVPHLQYSDYRISATLSKLKGIDDNGFGLVWGGKDENNELEFVISGNGQFKVMKWEGGIKNRFGCMDLLTGN
;
A
#
# COMPACT_ATOMS: atom_id res chain seq x y z
N MET A 1 -26.98 -1.99 -20.06
CA MET A 1 -25.91 -1.54 -19.15
C MET A 1 -24.83 -0.90 -19.99
N ALA A 2 -24.66 0.42 -19.90
CA ALA A 2 -23.57 1.11 -20.58
C ALA A 2 -22.26 0.81 -19.82
N GLY A 3 -21.22 0.37 -20.52
CA GLY A 3 -19.90 0.14 -19.92
C GLY A 3 -19.34 1.46 -19.41
N GLN A 4 -19.03 1.52 -18.12
CA GLN A 4 -18.31 2.65 -17.53
C GLN A 4 -16.92 2.70 -18.17
N LEU A 5 -16.60 3.79 -18.87
CA LEU A 5 -15.25 4.05 -19.35
C LEU A 5 -14.36 4.28 -18.13
N SER A 6 -13.41 3.37 -17.88
CA SER A 6 -12.39 3.55 -16.87
C SER A 6 -11.22 4.33 -17.47
N VAL A 7 -10.98 5.53 -16.96
CA VAL A 7 -9.77 6.29 -17.29
C VAL A 7 -8.64 5.81 -16.39
N LYS A 8 -7.52 5.41 -17.00
CA LYS A 8 -6.30 5.06 -16.27
C LYS A 8 -5.59 6.36 -15.87
N ILE A 9 -5.61 6.66 -14.57
CA ILE A 9 -5.05 7.91 -14.01
C ILE A 9 -3.57 7.73 -13.68
N VAL A 10 -3.23 6.62 -13.02
CA VAL A 10 -1.85 6.24 -12.69
C VAL A 10 -1.60 4.81 -13.14
N ASN A 11 -0.43 4.58 -13.72
CA ASN A 11 0.07 3.26 -14.05
C ASN A 11 1.59 3.29 -14.06
N ASP A 12 2.20 2.61 -13.11
CA ASP A 12 3.64 2.51 -12.99
C ASP A 12 4.06 1.06 -13.20
N ASP A 13 5.02 0.85 -14.10
CA ASP A 13 5.65 -0.44 -14.36
C ASP A 13 6.98 -0.59 -13.60
N PHE A 14 7.38 0.45 -12.87
CA PHE A 14 8.61 0.54 -12.09
C PHE A 14 9.89 0.28 -12.89
N ASN A 15 9.87 0.52 -14.21
CA ASN A 15 11.09 0.54 -15.04
C ASN A 15 11.85 1.86 -14.88
N THR A 16 11.16 2.93 -14.49
CA THR A 16 11.73 4.26 -14.23
C THR A 16 11.01 4.92 -13.06
N ASN A 17 11.67 5.84 -12.34
CA ASN A 17 11.05 6.53 -11.21
C ASN A 17 10.33 7.83 -11.63
N LEU A 18 9.49 7.77 -12.67
CA LEU A 18 8.77 8.96 -13.17
C LEU A 18 7.74 9.49 -12.16
N MET A 19 7.14 8.60 -11.37
CA MET A 19 6.17 8.94 -10.34
C MET A 19 6.82 9.46 -9.04
N ARG A 20 8.15 9.49 -8.96
CA ARG A 20 8.93 9.98 -7.81
C ARG A 20 8.62 9.23 -6.51
N TRP A 21 8.54 7.91 -6.59
CA TRP A 21 8.56 7.04 -5.41
C TRP A 21 9.82 7.27 -4.60
N ASP A 22 9.74 7.04 -3.28
CA ASP A 22 10.90 7.21 -2.41
C ASP A 22 12.01 6.23 -2.77
N GLU A 23 13.22 6.75 -2.95
CA GLU A 23 14.44 5.95 -3.08
C GLU A 23 15.39 6.33 -1.95
N LYS A 24 15.65 5.38 -1.05
CA LYS A 24 16.48 5.62 0.14
C LYS A 24 17.11 4.33 0.63
N ASP A 25 18.28 4.46 1.22
CA ASP A 25 18.95 3.40 1.95
C ASP A 25 19.54 3.97 3.24
N ASN A 26 18.96 3.63 4.37
CA ASN A 26 19.40 4.07 5.69
C ASN A 26 19.17 2.97 6.74
N ASP A 27 19.43 3.27 8.02
CA ASP A 27 19.31 2.32 9.13
C ASP A 27 17.88 1.84 9.39
N LEU A 28 16.87 2.59 8.92
CA LEU A 28 15.46 2.24 9.11
C LEU A 28 14.93 1.39 7.96
N SER A 29 15.26 1.76 6.72
CA SER A 29 14.62 1.19 5.54
C SER A 29 15.50 1.23 4.30
N GLU A 30 15.20 0.33 3.37
CA GLU A 30 15.65 0.40 1.98
C GLU A 30 14.42 0.45 1.07
N MET A 31 14.39 1.42 0.16
CA MET A 31 13.39 1.54 -0.90
C MET A 31 14.10 1.82 -2.22
N LYS A 32 13.80 1.04 -3.25
CA LYS A 32 14.44 1.18 -4.57
C LYS A 32 13.62 0.56 -5.69
N LEU A 33 13.81 1.06 -6.91
CA LEU A 33 13.34 0.39 -8.11
C LEU A 33 14.39 -0.63 -8.57
N ALA A 34 13.97 -1.87 -8.85
CA ALA A 34 14.85 -2.88 -9.40
C ALA A 34 14.06 -3.93 -10.19
N GLY A 35 14.42 -4.11 -11.47
CA GLY A 35 13.85 -5.16 -12.33
C GLY A 35 12.34 -5.05 -12.53
N GLY A 36 11.83 -3.84 -12.81
CA GLY A 36 10.40 -3.59 -13.03
C GLY A 36 9.55 -3.74 -11.76
N LYS A 37 10.15 -3.49 -10.59
CA LYS A 37 9.49 -3.60 -9.28
C LYS A 37 9.94 -2.48 -8.38
N TYR A 38 9.03 -2.03 -7.53
CA TYR A 38 9.37 -1.20 -6.38
C TYR A 38 9.57 -2.08 -5.15
N LEU A 39 10.80 -2.11 -4.64
CA LEU A 39 11.20 -2.92 -3.50
C LEU A 39 11.19 -2.06 -2.24
N ILE A 40 10.47 -2.52 -1.21
CA ILE A 40 10.39 -1.86 0.10
C ILE A 40 10.84 -2.87 1.17
N SER A 41 11.80 -2.48 2.00
CA SER A 41 12.30 -3.29 3.12
C SER A 41 12.40 -2.45 4.38
N CYS A 42 11.72 -2.88 5.45
CA CYS A 42 11.95 -2.36 6.80
C CYS A 42 13.12 -3.13 7.43
N LYS A 43 14.10 -2.42 8.00
CA LYS A 43 15.29 -3.00 8.65
C LYS A 43 15.16 -3.06 10.18
N LYS A 44 14.15 -2.39 10.75
CA LYS A 44 13.89 -2.36 12.19
C LYS A 44 12.58 -3.05 12.52
N GLU A 45 12.59 -3.80 13.62
CA GLU A 45 11.39 -4.41 14.16
C GLU A 45 10.43 -3.37 14.73
N SER A 46 9.16 -3.76 14.88
CA SER A 46 8.11 -2.94 15.51
C SER A 46 7.87 -1.58 14.86
N THR A 47 8.30 -1.39 13.61
CA THR A 47 8.14 -0.13 12.87
C THR A 47 7.50 -0.40 11.51
N ALA A 48 6.47 0.37 11.17
CA ALA A 48 5.91 0.42 9.83
C ALA A 48 6.65 1.47 9.00
N ILE A 49 6.81 1.19 7.71
CA ILE A 49 7.30 2.17 6.74
C ILE A 49 6.31 2.24 5.59
N THR A 50 6.12 3.44 5.07
CA THR A 50 5.25 3.71 3.94
C THR A 50 6.01 4.54 2.90
N SER A 51 5.57 4.43 1.66
CA SER A 51 5.93 5.37 0.60
C SER A 51 4.66 5.67 -0.19
N THR A 52 4.44 6.95 -0.47
CA THR A 52 3.25 7.44 -1.14
C THR A 52 3.64 8.42 -2.22
N ILE A 53 2.76 8.52 -3.22
CA ILE A 53 2.85 9.54 -4.26
C ILE A 53 1.59 10.40 -4.19
N GLU A 54 1.72 11.67 -4.54
CA GLU A 54 0.57 12.53 -4.69
C GLU A 54 -0.07 12.29 -6.07
N VAL A 55 -1.37 12.02 -6.08
CA VAL A 55 -2.16 11.89 -7.31
C VAL A 55 -3.22 12.99 -7.31
N PRO A 56 -3.03 14.08 -8.07
CA PRO A 56 -3.91 15.23 -8.01
C PRO A 56 -5.31 14.88 -8.53
N HIS A 57 -6.31 15.58 -8.01
CA HIS A 57 -7.72 15.52 -8.45
C HIS A 57 -8.47 14.20 -8.21
N LEU A 58 -7.94 13.26 -7.42
CA LEU A 58 -8.66 12.03 -7.06
C LEU A 58 -9.70 12.19 -5.93
N GLN A 59 -9.63 13.27 -5.15
CA GLN A 59 -10.41 13.43 -3.91
C GLN A 59 -11.94 13.55 -4.08
N TYR A 60 -12.44 13.62 -5.31
CA TYR A 60 -13.87 13.82 -5.62
C TYR A 60 -14.46 12.72 -6.51
N SER A 61 -13.77 11.59 -6.70
CA SER A 61 -14.21 10.54 -7.63
C SER A 61 -14.14 9.16 -6.99
N ASP A 62 -15.03 8.27 -7.42
CA ASP A 62 -14.87 6.84 -7.19
C ASP A 62 -13.72 6.32 -8.06
N TYR A 63 -12.81 5.55 -7.47
CA TYR A 63 -11.67 4.99 -8.18
C TYR A 63 -11.39 3.55 -7.76
N ARG A 64 -10.64 2.86 -8.62
CA ARG A 64 -10.14 1.51 -8.36
C ARG A 64 -8.61 1.55 -8.33
N ILE A 65 -8.05 1.01 -7.26
CA ILE A 65 -6.61 0.72 -7.16
C ILE A 65 -6.43 -0.76 -7.49
N SER A 66 -5.38 -1.10 -8.23
CA SER A 66 -5.01 -2.49 -8.50
C SER A 66 -3.50 -2.59 -8.51
N ALA A 67 -2.96 -3.55 -7.74
CA ALA A 67 -1.54 -3.73 -7.56
C ALA A 67 -1.23 -5.23 -7.43
N THR A 68 -0.03 -5.63 -7.84
CA THR A 68 0.53 -6.94 -7.53
C THR A 68 1.55 -6.77 -6.41
N LEU A 69 1.30 -7.41 -5.28
CA LEU A 69 2.17 -7.38 -4.12
C LEU A 69 2.79 -8.76 -3.91
N SER A 70 4.06 -8.82 -3.52
CA SER A 70 4.75 -10.06 -3.21
C SER A 70 5.60 -9.89 -1.98
N LYS A 71 5.39 -10.75 -0.99
CA LYS A 71 6.27 -10.81 0.18
C LYS A 71 7.51 -11.61 -0.18
N LEU A 72 8.68 -10.97 -0.13
CA LEU A 72 9.95 -11.62 -0.48
C LEU A 72 10.63 -12.28 0.73
N LYS A 73 10.52 -11.68 1.91
CA LYS A 73 11.16 -12.12 3.16
C LYS A 73 10.46 -11.52 4.40
N GLY A 74 10.85 -11.97 5.59
CA GLY A 74 10.41 -11.43 6.88
C GLY A 74 9.33 -12.28 7.55
N ILE A 75 8.90 -11.86 8.75
CA ILE A 75 7.97 -12.60 9.61
C ILE A 75 6.57 -12.67 9.00
N ASP A 76 5.95 -13.85 8.95
CA ASP A 76 4.62 -14.07 8.31
C ASP A 76 3.46 -13.37 8.95
N ASP A 77 3.57 -13.04 10.23
CA ASP A 77 2.57 -12.27 10.94
C ASP A 77 2.67 -10.75 10.69
N ASN A 78 3.76 -10.27 10.08
CA ASN A 78 3.89 -8.86 9.72
C ASN A 78 3.12 -8.56 8.43
N GLY A 79 2.32 -7.49 8.50
CA GLY A 79 1.51 -7.03 7.38
C GLY A 79 2.30 -6.21 6.35
N PHE A 80 1.91 -6.32 5.09
CA PHE A 80 2.32 -5.47 3.97
C PHE A 80 1.10 -5.17 3.09
N GLY A 81 1.10 -4.05 2.36
CA GLY A 81 -0.12 -3.63 1.69
C GLY A 81 -0.07 -2.26 1.05
N LEU A 82 -1.26 -1.69 0.88
CA LEU A 82 -1.49 -0.37 0.33
C LEU A 82 -1.96 0.58 1.42
N VAL A 83 -1.46 1.81 1.36
CA VAL A 83 -2.04 2.97 2.03
C VAL A 83 -2.48 3.97 0.97
N TRP A 84 -3.63 4.63 1.15
CA TRP A 84 -4.14 5.61 0.17
C TRP A 84 -5.15 6.58 0.78
N GLY A 85 -5.52 7.59 0.00
CA GLY A 85 -6.57 8.56 0.35
C GLY A 85 -6.23 9.43 1.56
N GLY A 86 -4.97 9.36 2.01
CA GLY A 86 -4.54 9.96 3.24
C GLY A 86 -3.64 11.18 3.07
N LYS A 87 -3.76 12.10 4.02
CA LYS A 87 -2.87 13.26 4.11
C LYS A 87 -1.56 12.91 4.82
N ASP A 88 -1.65 12.03 5.81
CA ASP A 88 -0.59 11.60 6.70
C ASP A 88 -0.98 10.26 7.36
N GLU A 89 -0.06 9.68 8.13
CA GLU A 89 -0.24 8.42 8.88
C GLU A 89 -1.41 8.43 9.89
N ASN A 90 -1.91 9.62 10.26
CA ASN A 90 -3.05 9.77 11.16
C ASN A 90 -4.39 9.86 10.41
N ASN A 91 -4.34 10.00 9.08
CA ASN A 91 -5.50 10.21 8.23
C ASN A 91 -5.27 9.46 6.93
N GLU A 92 -5.54 8.16 6.88
CA GLU A 92 -5.32 7.31 5.70
C GLU A 92 -6.24 6.08 5.68
N LEU A 93 -6.35 5.45 4.53
CA LEU A 93 -6.95 4.12 4.36
C LEU A 93 -5.83 3.09 4.20
N GLU A 94 -5.98 1.93 4.83
CA GLU A 94 -5.05 0.81 4.69
C GLU A 94 -5.77 -0.45 4.18
N PHE A 95 -5.08 -1.19 3.31
CA PHE A 95 -5.39 -2.57 2.97
C PHE A 95 -4.12 -3.37 3.14
N VAL A 96 -4.10 -4.22 4.15
CA VAL A 96 -2.89 -4.95 4.55
C VAL A 96 -3.18 -6.42 4.57
N ILE A 97 -2.26 -7.20 4.01
CA ILE A 97 -2.24 -8.66 4.05
C ILE A 97 -0.99 -9.13 4.77
N SER A 98 -1.02 -10.32 5.34
CA SER A 98 0.13 -10.96 6.00
C SER A 98 0.56 -12.22 5.26
N GLY A 99 1.77 -12.72 5.54
CA GLY A 99 2.29 -13.95 4.95
C GLY A 99 1.49 -15.20 5.38
N ASN A 100 0.85 -15.15 6.54
CA ASN A 100 -0.05 -16.19 7.03
C ASN A 100 -1.51 -16.04 6.55
N GLY A 101 -1.76 -15.15 5.59
CA GLY A 101 -3.05 -15.07 4.89
C GLY A 101 -4.13 -14.26 5.59
N GLN A 102 -3.82 -13.53 6.64
CA GLN A 102 -4.77 -12.59 7.23
C GLN A 102 -4.84 -11.31 6.39
N PHE A 103 -6.00 -10.63 6.41
CA PHE A 103 -6.10 -9.26 5.91
C PHE A 103 -6.84 -8.33 6.86
N LYS A 104 -6.59 -7.02 6.70
CA LYS A 104 -7.36 -5.96 7.34
C LYS A 104 -7.63 -4.83 6.34
N VAL A 105 -8.80 -4.21 6.50
CA VAL A 105 -9.15 -2.91 5.89
C VAL A 105 -9.38 -1.91 7.01
N MET A 106 -8.62 -0.82 6.99
CA MET A 106 -8.58 0.17 8.06
C MET A 106 -8.78 1.58 7.52
N LYS A 107 -9.33 2.47 8.34
CA LYS A 107 -9.25 3.92 8.18
C LYS A 107 -8.69 4.53 9.45
N TRP A 108 -7.77 5.46 9.28
CA TRP A 108 -7.31 6.36 10.32
C TRP A 108 -7.97 7.72 10.12
N GLU A 109 -8.51 8.29 11.19
CA GLU A 109 -9.07 9.64 11.22
C GLU A 109 -8.59 10.35 12.49
N GLY A 110 -7.71 11.34 12.34
CA GLY A 110 -7.10 12.03 13.48
C GLY A 110 -6.35 11.08 14.43
N GLY A 111 -5.72 10.04 13.90
CA GLY A 111 -5.00 9.02 14.68
C GLY A 111 -5.91 7.98 15.33
N ILE A 112 -7.23 8.06 15.12
CA ILE A 112 -8.19 7.07 15.61
C ILE A 112 -8.37 5.98 14.54
N LYS A 113 -8.20 4.73 14.98
CA LYS A 113 -8.25 3.54 14.13
C LYS A 113 -9.66 2.96 14.04
N ASN A 114 -10.27 3.01 12.86
CA ASN A 114 -11.57 2.41 12.54
C ASN A 114 -11.39 1.19 11.63
N ARG A 115 -11.76 -0.01 12.10
CA ARG A 115 -11.68 -1.27 11.34
C ARG A 115 -12.99 -1.55 10.60
N PHE A 116 -12.92 -1.71 9.28
CA PHE A 116 -14.09 -2.09 8.46
C PHE A 116 -14.18 -3.59 8.25
N GLY A 117 -13.04 -4.28 8.24
CA GLY A 117 -13.00 -5.73 8.12
C GLY A 117 -11.65 -6.32 8.52
N CYS A 118 -11.68 -7.52 9.07
CA CYS A 118 -10.53 -8.41 9.22
C CYS A 118 -11.04 -9.84 9.08
N MET A 119 -10.28 -10.69 8.38
CA MET A 119 -10.70 -12.04 8.04
C MET A 119 -9.46 -12.83 7.58
N ASP A 120 -9.48 -14.13 7.78
CA ASP A 120 -8.43 -15.02 7.26
C ASP A 120 -8.76 -15.42 5.81
N LEU A 121 -7.90 -15.04 4.86
CA LEU A 121 -8.07 -15.34 3.43
C LEU A 121 -7.89 -16.84 3.13
N LEU A 122 -7.24 -17.60 4.01
CA LEU A 122 -6.99 -19.02 3.80
C LEU A 122 -8.17 -19.87 4.29
N THR A 123 -8.89 -19.40 5.30
CA THR A 123 -10.00 -20.15 5.91
C THR A 123 -11.38 -19.54 5.63
N GLY A 124 -11.44 -18.30 5.12
CA GLY A 124 -12.69 -17.62 4.76
C GLY A 124 -13.61 -17.33 5.96
N ASN A 125 -13.09 -17.41 7.18
CA ASN A 125 -13.78 -17.18 8.46
C ASN A 125 -13.17 -16.02 9.27
#